data_AF-A0A7S8ER90-F1
#
_entry.id   AF-A0A7S8ER90-F1
#
_cell.length_a   1.000
_cell.length_b   1.000
_cell.length_c   1.000
_cell.angle_alpha   90.00
_cell.angle_beta   90.00
_cell.angle_gamma   90.00
#
_symmetry.space_group_name_H-M   'P 1'
#
loop_
_entity.id
_entity.type
_entity.pdbx_description
1 polymer ?
#
loop_
_entity_poly.entity_id
_entity_poly.type
_entity_poly.pdbx_seq_one_letter_code
_entity_poly.pdbx_strand_id
1 'polypeptide(L)'
;MLGETATPAEAIAAIASLPPPDPIRSAVSDPGAWFHESYDLARQYVYTSDIKEDKGPYAVPQSYVDDAKTLAQSQASIAAARLANLLNNALK
;
A
#
# COMPACT_ATOMS: atom_id res chain seq x y z
N MET A 1 -13.26 -0.51 -8.37
CA MET A 1 -12.70 -1.87 -8.23
C MET A 1 -11.24 -1.81 -8.65
N LEU A 2 -10.33 -2.48 -7.95
CA LEU A 2 -8.89 -2.45 -8.24
C LEU A 2 -8.59 -3.34 -9.45
N GLY A 3 -8.81 -2.83 -10.67
CA GLY A 3 -8.55 -3.59 -11.90
C GLY A 3 -9.28 -3.12 -13.16
N GLU A 4 -9.43 -1.81 -13.37
CA GLU A 4 -9.77 -1.31 -14.71
C GLU A 4 -8.47 -1.07 -15.49
N THR A 5 -8.45 -1.40 -16.77
CA THR A 5 -7.33 -1.10 -17.66
C THR A 5 -7.25 0.42 -17.84
N ALA A 6 -6.43 1.07 -17.04
CA ALA A 6 -6.14 2.49 -17.16
C ALA A 6 -5.01 2.72 -18.18
N THR A 7 -5.13 3.79 -18.94
CA THR A 7 -4.05 4.32 -19.78
C THR A 7 -2.90 4.84 -18.92
N PRO A 8 -1.67 4.93 -19.47
CA PRO A 8 -0.56 5.58 -18.76
C PRO A 8 -0.88 7.00 -18.29
N ALA A 9 -1.69 7.75 -19.04
CA ALA A 9 -2.12 9.10 -18.67
C ALA A 9 -3.00 9.11 -17.42
N GLU A 10 -3.93 8.16 -17.30
CA GLU A 10 -4.77 8.00 -16.12
C GLU A 10 -3.96 7.56 -14.90
N ALA A 11 -2.95 6.70 -15.09
CA ALA A 11 -2.03 6.34 -14.02
C ALA A 11 -1.21 7.54 -13.51
N ILE A 12 -0.71 8.38 -14.44
CA ILE A 12 0.00 9.62 -14.09
C ILE A 12 -0.92 10.58 -13.34
N ALA A 13 -2.17 10.75 -13.79
CA ALA A 13 -3.14 11.59 -13.11
C ALA A 13 -3.48 11.05 -11.70
N ALA A 14 -3.61 9.73 -11.55
CA ALA A 14 -3.91 9.10 -10.27
C ALA A 14 -2.80 9.30 -9.22
N ILE A 15 -1.54 9.37 -9.64
CA ILE A 15 -0.40 9.62 -8.74
C ILE A 15 -0.55 10.96 -8.00
N ALA A 16 -1.16 11.99 -8.62
CA ALA A 16 -1.38 13.29 -7.97
C ALA A 16 -2.29 13.21 -6.73
N SER A 17 -3.09 12.15 -6.60
CA SER A 17 -3.97 11.91 -5.46
C SER A 17 -3.33 11.08 -4.33
N LEU A 18 -2.13 10.54 -4.56
CA LEU A 18 -1.42 9.74 -3.57
C LEU A 18 -0.63 10.62 -2.60
N PRO A 19 -0.50 10.21 -1.33
CA PRO A 19 0.40 10.88 -0.40
C PRO A 19 1.85 10.74 -0.87
N PRO A 20 2.73 11.70 -0.55
CA PRO A 20 4.16 11.56 -0.82
C PRO A 20 4.70 10.31 -0.11
N PRO A 21 5.63 9.57 -0.73
CA PRO A 21 6.24 8.41 -0.10
C PRO A 21 7.08 8.83 1.12
N ASP A 22 7.05 8.01 2.17
CA ASP A 22 7.94 8.19 3.33
C ASP A 22 9.40 8.03 2.87
N PRO A 23 10.25 9.06 3.04
CA PRO A 23 11.61 9.04 2.49
C PRO A 23 12.52 8.02 3.18
N ILE A 24 12.30 7.72 4.47
CA ILE A 24 13.10 6.76 5.23
C ILE A 24 12.74 5.35 4.80
N ARG A 25 11.45 5.01 4.77
CA ARG A 25 10.98 3.68 4.36
C ARG A 25 11.28 3.38 2.90
N SER A 26 11.24 4.41 2.05
CA SER A 26 11.49 4.26 0.60
C SER A 26 12.97 4.08 0.24
N ALA A 27 13.89 4.48 1.12
CA ALA A 27 15.33 4.30 0.92
C ALA A 27 15.80 2.86 1.18
N VAL A 28 14.97 2.04 1.82
CA VAL A 28 15.29 0.63 2.11
C VAL A 28 15.20 -0.19 0.82
N SER A 29 16.31 -0.80 0.40
CA SER A 29 16.40 -1.64 -0.80
C SER A 29 16.31 -3.16 -0.52
N ASP A 30 16.22 -3.56 0.74
CA ASP A 30 16.13 -4.97 1.16
C ASP A 30 14.67 -5.47 1.12
N PRO A 31 14.34 -6.45 0.26
CA PRO A 31 13.00 -7.05 0.23
C PRO A 31 12.62 -7.78 1.52
N GLY A 32 13.59 -8.28 2.28
CA GLY A 32 13.34 -8.92 3.58
C GLY A 32 12.77 -7.92 4.60
N ALA A 33 13.30 -6.70 4.63
CA ALA A 33 12.76 -5.62 5.43
C ALA A 33 11.34 -5.21 4.99
N TRP A 34 11.05 -5.20 3.68
CA TRP A 34 9.70 -4.87 3.17
C TRP A 34 8.65 -5.91 3.57
N PHE A 35 9.05 -7.19 3.58
CA PHE A 35 8.19 -8.27 4.03
C PHE A 35 7.81 -8.13 5.51
N HIS A 36 8.80 -7.89 6.38
CA HIS A 36 8.53 -7.65 7.81
C HIS A 36 7.62 -6.44 8.02
N GLU A 37 7.90 -5.33 7.34
CA GLU A 37 7.05 -4.13 7.37
C GLU A 37 5.60 -4.45 6.96
N SER A 38 5.42 -5.18 5.87
CA SER A 38 4.08 -5.55 5.38
C SER A 38 3.36 -6.52 6.33
N TYR A 39 4.10 -7.43 6.96
CA TYR A 39 3.57 -8.35 7.96
C TYR A 39 3.04 -7.61 9.19
N ASP A 40 3.81 -6.67 9.70
CA ASP A 40 3.41 -5.86 10.87
C ASP A 40 2.16 -5.02 10.55
N LEU A 41 2.12 -4.40 9.37
CA LEU A 41 0.95 -3.65 8.89
C LEU A 41 -0.28 -4.53 8.72
N ALA A 42 -0.14 -5.75 8.19
CA ALA A 42 -1.25 -6.67 8.04
C ALA A 42 -1.86 -7.05 9.40
N ARG A 43 -1.02 -7.30 10.41
CA ARG A 43 -1.49 -7.57 11.78
C ARG A 43 -2.20 -6.38 12.40
N GLN A 44 -1.73 -5.17 12.12
CA GLN A 44 -2.28 -3.95 12.70
C GLN A 44 -3.60 -3.51 12.04
N TYR A 45 -3.72 -3.64 10.72
CA TYR A 45 -4.82 -3.02 9.96
C TYR A 45 -5.77 -4.01 9.29
N VAL A 46 -5.33 -5.24 9.00
CA VAL A 46 -6.14 -6.22 8.26
C VAL A 46 -6.75 -7.26 9.18
N TYR A 47 -5.94 -7.82 10.09
CA TYR A 47 -6.36 -8.85 11.03
C TYR A 47 -6.79 -8.26 12.38
N THR A 48 -7.67 -7.25 12.35
CA THR A 48 -8.20 -6.60 13.55
C THR A 48 -9.40 -7.39 14.12
N SER A 49 -9.79 -7.08 15.36
CA SER A 49 -10.99 -7.66 15.98
C SER A 49 -12.30 -7.29 15.29
N ASP A 50 -12.30 -6.26 14.43
CA ASP A 50 -13.47 -5.84 13.67
C ASP A 50 -13.82 -6.84 12.56
N ILE A 51 -12.82 -7.59 12.09
CA ILE A 51 -12.96 -8.68 11.13
C ILE A 51 -13.08 -9.99 11.94
N LYS A 52 -14.31 -10.34 12.35
CA LYS A 52 -14.57 -11.56 13.16
C LYS A 52 -14.42 -12.84 12.33
N GLU A 53 -14.10 -13.95 12.99
CA GLU A 53 -13.79 -15.27 12.39
C GLU A 53 -15.01 -16.17 12.07
N ASP A 54 -16.24 -15.69 12.25
CA ASP A 54 -17.48 -16.49 12.20
C ASP A 54 -18.25 -16.32 10.85
N LYS A 55 -19.30 -17.11 10.65
CA LYS A 55 -20.07 -17.17 9.39
C LYS A 55 -21.25 -16.20 9.41
N GLY A 56 -20.99 -14.89 9.46
CA GLY A 56 -22.05 -13.87 9.41
C GLY A 56 -21.80 -12.81 8.34
N PRO A 57 -22.82 -12.06 7.88
CA PRO A 57 -22.57 -10.83 7.14
C PRO A 57 -21.92 -9.83 8.10
N TYR A 58 -20.61 -9.65 7.99
CA TYR A 58 -19.91 -8.61 8.75
C TYR A 58 -20.12 -7.27 8.09
N ALA A 59 -20.78 -6.37 8.81
CA ALA A 59 -20.71 -4.96 8.50
C ALA A 59 -19.27 -4.50 8.81
N VAL A 60 -18.43 -4.46 7.78
CA VAL A 60 -17.11 -3.82 7.87
C VAL A 60 -17.36 -2.34 8.19
N PRO A 61 -16.84 -1.81 9.31
CA PRO A 61 -17.03 -0.41 9.64
C PRO A 61 -16.46 0.48 8.54
N GLN A 62 -17.13 1.59 8.22
CA GLN A 62 -16.61 2.55 7.23
C GLN A 62 -15.19 3.04 7.62
N SER A 63 -14.93 3.18 8.92
CA SER A 63 -13.60 3.51 9.45
C SER A 63 -12.53 2.50 9.03
N TYR A 64 -12.83 1.19 9.06
CA TYR A 64 -11.89 0.18 8.59
C TYR A 64 -11.59 0.36 7.10
N VAL A 65 -12.62 0.65 6.28
CA VAL A 65 -12.44 0.87 4.85
C VAL A 65 -11.58 2.10 4.58
N ASP A 66 -11.82 3.18 5.31
CA ASP A 66 -11.08 4.44 5.17
C ASP A 66 -9.61 4.28 5.60
N ASP A 67 -9.37 3.58 6.72
CA ASP A 67 -8.03 3.27 7.21
C ASP A 67 -7.28 2.34 6.23
N ALA A 68 -7.94 1.29 5.74
CA ALA A 68 -7.37 0.37 4.76
C ALA A 68 -7.03 1.09 3.44
N LYS A 69 -7.89 2.01 2.99
CA LYS A 69 -7.64 2.83 1.80
C LYS A 69 -6.43 3.74 1.99
N THR A 70 -6.37 4.43 3.13
CA THR A 70 -5.25 5.32 3.48
C THR A 70 -3.93 4.55 3.53
N LEU A 71 -3.94 3.38 4.19
CA LEU A 71 -2.79 2.50 4.24
C LEU A 71 -2.37 2.05 2.83
N ALA A 72 -3.32 1.57 2.02
CA ALA A 72 -3.04 1.09 0.67
C ALA A 72 -2.40 2.18 -0.21
N GLN A 73 -2.90 3.42 -0.14
CA GLN A 73 -2.32 4.56 -0.85
C GLN A 73 -0.89 4.87 -0.39
N SER A 74 -0.64 4.87 0.93
CA SER A 74 0.71 5.06 1.49
C SER A 74 1.68 3.96 1.02
N GLN A 75 1.27 2.69 1.08
CA GLN A 75 2.10 1.58 0.64
C GLN A 75 2.38 1.62 -0.88
N ALA A 76 1.39 2.02 -1.68
CA ALA A 76 1.58 2.17 -3.12
C ALA A 76 2.66 3.22 -3.44
N SER A 77 2.63 4.39 -2.79
CA SER A 77 3.66 5.42 -2.97
C SER A 77 5.05 4.92 -2.58
N ILE A 78 5.18 4.22 -1.45
CA ILE A 78 6.46 3.71 -0.94
C ILE A 78 7.01 2.61 -1.87
N ALA A 79 6.17 1.69 -2.32
CA ALA A 79 6.56 0.64 -3.25
C ALA A 79 7.02 1.22 -4.60
N ALA A 80 6.32 2.23 -5.12
CA ALA A 80 6.73 2.92 -6.34
C ALA A 80 8.11 3.59 -6.18
N ALA A 81 8.35 4.26 -5.05
CA ALA A 81 9.64 4.89 -4.75
C ALA A 81 10.77 3.85 -4.61
N ARG A 82 10.52 2.74 -3.92
CA ARG A 82 11.47 1.62 -3.81
C ARG A 82 11.84 1.05 -5.18
N LEU A 83 10.83 0.81 -6.03
CA LEU A 83 11.05 0.32 -7.39
C LEU A 83 11.88 1.30 -8.22
N ALA A 84 11.55 2.59 -8.18
CA ALA A 84 12.31 3.62 -8.88
C ALA A 84 13.78 3.65 -8.43
N ASN A 85 14.03 3.56 -7.12
CA ASN A 85 15.37 3.50 -6.55
C ASN A 85 16.15 2.26 -7.02
N LEU A 86 15.52 1.09 -7.06
CA LEU A 86 16.13 -0.13 -7.59
C LEU A 86 16.51 0.01 -9.07
N LEU A 87 15.58 0.48 -9.90
CA LEU A 87 15.81 0.66 -11.33
C LEU A 87 16.92 1.69 -11.59
N ASN A 88 16.88 2.84 -10.92
CA ASN A 88 17.91 3.88 -11.05
C ASN A 88 19.29 3.42 -10.58
N ASN A 89 19.37 2.45 -9.66
CA ASN A 89 20.65 1.90 -9.22
C ASN A 89 21.16 0.78 -10.14
N ALA A 90 20.27 0.00 -10.73
CA ALA A 90 20.62 -1.10 -11.62
C ALA A 90 20.95 -0.64 -13.05
N LEU A 91 20.41 0.50 -13.50
CA LEU A 91 20.56 1.03 -14.86
C LEU A 91 21.56 2.20 -14.96
N LYS A 92 22.36 2.41 -13.91
CA LYS A 92 23.50 3.35 -13.93
C LYS A 92 24.70 2.76 -14.65
#